data_AF-A0A3E0DY22-F1
#
_entry.id   AF-A0A3E0DY22-F1
#
_cell.length_a   1.000
_cell.length_b   1.000
_cell.length_c   1.000
_cell.angle_alpha   90.00
_cell.angle_beta   90.00
_cell.angle_gamma   90.00
#
_symmetry.space_group_name_H-M   'P 1'
#
loop_
_entity.id
_entity.type
_entity.pdbx_description
1 polymer ?
#
loop_
_entity_poly.entity_id
_entity_poly.type
_entity_poly.pdbx_seq_one_letter_code
_entity_poly.pdbx_strand_id
1 'polypeptide(L)'
;MRTFKKLEIKGEKEDLVNFLKEIKSKVYDNFTYMSDKSDDYAMMISLPKEYTATFLSNEIERAIAYVWLVISDNLLYVANITPNKSGQLTYNQYNSIISKFCEEVVKSDTIKDISINLSKEDFTIEDFAGADTALKLKNWINSANLSTLNTNHYDFKRWCDFIFTSHLTKSQLTSSQFEKFLIEDVKLYDEDLVSKIVQEYEYSLDILKEYDKHRGF
;
A
#
# COMPACT_ATOMS: atom_id res chain seq x y z
N MET A 1 1.67 9.69 6.70
CA MET A 1 2.39 8.44 6.33
C MET A 1 2.52 8.27 4.83
N ARG A 2 3.71 7.92 4.33
CA ARG A 2 3.88 7.56 2.90
C ARG A 2 3.44 6.12 2.65
N THR A 3 2.92 5.78 1.49
CA THR A 3 2.75 4.37 1.08
C THR A 3 3.25 4.14 -0.33
N PHE A 4 3.40 2.86 -0.71
CA PHE A 4 3.70 2.50 -2.09
C PHE A 4 2.45 2.75 -2.94
N LYS A 5 2.60 3.60 -3.96
CA LYS A 5 1.55 3.85 -4.95
C LYS A 5 1.19 2.54 -5.65
N LYS A 6 -0.08 2.39 -5.99
CA LYS A 6 -0.61 1.29 -6.80
C LYS A 6 -1.06 1.83 -8.15
N LEU A 7 -0.77 1.09 -9.19
CA LEU A 7 -1.24 1.36 -10.54
C LEU A 7 -2.14 0.22 -10.99
N GLU A 8 -3.38 0.56 -11.29
CA GLU A 8 -4.44 -0.33 -11.71
C GLU A 8 -5.07 0.20 -12.99
N ILE A 9 -5.31 -0.69 -13.95
CA ILE A 9 -5.92 -0.41 -15.24
C ILE A 9 -7.07 -1.39 -15.39
N LYS A 10 -8.29 -0.88 -15.43
CA LYS A 10 -9.53 -1.67 -15.52
C LYS A 10 -10.08 -1.61 -16.92
N GLY A 11 -10.57 -2.73 -17.42
CA GLY A 11 -11.16 -2.86 -18.74
C GLY A 11 -11.54 -4.31 -19.01
N GLU A 12 -12.16 -4.58 -20.15
CA GLU A 12 -12.39 -5.96 -20.57
C GLU A 12 -11.05 -6.65 -20.82
N LYS A 13 -10.98 -7.94 -20.47
CA LYS A 13 -9.74 -8.70 -20.52
C LYS A 13 -9.03 -8.66 -21.87
N GLU A 14 -9.79 -8.72 -22.97
CA GLU A 14 -9.24 -8.65 -24.32
C GLU A 14 -8.59 -7.29 -24.62
N ASP A 15 -9.22 -6.20 -24.19
CA ASP A 15 -8.67 -4.85 -24.32
C ASP A 15 -7.39 -4.67 -23.49
N LEU A 16 -7.35 -5.25 -22.28
CA LEU A 16 -6.16 -5.24 -21.45
C LEU A 16 -4.99 -6.02 -22.08
N VAL A 17 -5.27 -7.15 -22.73
CA VAL A 17 -4.25 -7.92 -23.46
C VAL A 17 -3.74 -7.15 -24.66
N ASN A 18 -4.64 -6.50 -25.42
CA ASN A 18 -4.27 -5.67 -26.56
C ASN A 18 -3.44 -4.46 -26.12
N PHE A 19 -3.86 -3.77 -25.06
CA PHE A 19 -3.11 -2.69 -24.44
C PHE A 19 -1.71 -3.14 -24.01
N LEU A 20 -1.61 -4.29 -23.32
CA LEU A 20 -0.32 -4.82 -22.88
C LEU A 20 0.59 -5.15 -24.08
N LYS A 21 0.03 -5.69 -25.16
CA LYS A 21 0.77 -5.96 -26.40
C LYS A 21 1.28 -4.68 -27.06
N GLU A 22 0.48 -3.61 -27.07
CA GLU A 22 0.87 -2.32 -27.62
C GLU A 22 2.05 -1.72 -26.85
N ILE A 23 1.96 -1.65 -25.52
CA ILE A 23 3.04 -1.06 -24.72
C ILE A 23 4.33 -1.87 -24.80
N LYS A 24 4.25 -3.20 -24.96
CA LYS A 24 5.43 -4.07 -25.17
C LYS A 24 6.17 -3.77 -26.48
N SER A 25 5.48 -3.25 -27.49
CA SER A 25 6.02 -3.06 -28.84
C SER A 25 6.74 -1.72 -29.04
N LYS A 26 6.65 -0.81 -28.07
CA LYS A 26 7.14 0.56 -28.15
C LYS A 26 8.46 0.74 -27.42
N VAL A 27 9.11 1.85 -27.76
CA VAL A 27 10.33 2.33 -27.09
C VAL A 27 9.95 3.55 -26.26
N TYR A 28 10.39 3.54 -25.00
CA TYR A 28 10.19 4.65 -24.07
C TYR A 28 11.54 5.17 -23.58
N ASP A 29 11.60 6.45 -23.27
CA ASP A 29 12.83 7.11 -22.85
C ASP A 29 13.40 6.51 -21.57
N ASN A 30 12.54 6.20 -20.59
CA ASN A 30 12.97 5.70 -19.28
C ASN A 30 12.62 4.24 -19.02
N PHE A 31 12.02 3.52 -19.96
CA PHE A 31 11.57 2.14 -19.74
C PHE A 31 11.85 1.25 -20.94
N THR A 32 12.52 0.12 -20.67
CA THR A 32 12.82 -0.90 -21.67
C THR A 32 12.01 -2.16 -21.36
N TYR A 33 11.27 -2.67 -22.34
CA TYR A 33 10.59 -3.96 -22.19
C TYR A 33 11.60 -5.11 -22.13
N MET A 34 11.46 -5.98 -21.13
CA MET A 34 12.34 -7.13 -20.87
C MET A 34 11.58 -8.43 -21.17
N SER A 35 11.67 -8.92 -22.41
CA SER A 35 10.89 -10.08 -22.87
C SER A 35 11.26 -11.37 -22.14
N ASP A 36 12.56 -11.60 -21.91
CA ASP A 36 13.09 -12.73 -21.14
C ASP A 36 12.51 -12.76 -19.71
N LYS A 37 12.54 -11.62 -19.02
CA LYS A 37 11.99 -11.49 -17.65
C LYS A 37 10.49 -11.63 -17.60
N SER A 38 9.79 -11.14 -18.62
CA SER A 38 8.33 -11.24 -18.71
C SER A 38 7.89 -12.70 -18.85
N ASP A 39 8.59 -13.45 -19.70
CA ASP A 39 8.35 -14.88 -19.93
C ASP A 39 8.66 -15.72 -18.69
N ASP A 40 9.80 -15.47 -18.04
CA ASP A 40 10.17 -16.12 -16.77
C ASP A 40 9.09 -15.86 -15.69
N TYR A 41 8.60 -14.62 -15.61
CA TYR A 41 7.58 -14.24 -14.64
C TYR A 41 6.25 -14.94 -14.93
N ALA A 42 5.81 -14.99 -16.19
CA ALA A 42 4.61 -15.71 -16.62
C ALA A 42 4.68 -17.18 -16.22
N MET A 43 5.82 -17.84 -16.46
CA MET A 43 6.05 -19.22 -16.04
C MET A 43 5.97 -19.38 -14.53
N MET A 44 6.62 -18.50 -13.77
CA MET A 44 6.66 -18.56 -12.30
C MET A 44 5.26 -18.48 -11.67
N ILE A 45 4.39 -17.64 -12.22
CA ILE A 45 3.01 -17.46 -11.72
C ILE A 45 1.97 -18.30 -12.47
N SER A 46 2.42 -19.18 -13.38
CA SER A 46 1.56 -20.07 -14.17
C SER A 46 0.46 -19.35 -14.98
N LEU A 47 0.81 -18.22 -15.60
CA LEU A 47 -0.08 -17.45 -16.48
C LEU A 47 0.43 -17.43 -17.93
N PRO A 48 -0.45 -17.17 -18.91
CA PRO A 48 -0.05 -16.93 -20.30
C PRO A 48 0.92 -15.74 -20.41
N LYS A 49 1.86 -15.81 -21.36
CA LYS A 49 2.90 -14.77 -21.57
C LYS A 49 2.30 -13.43 -21.99
N GLU A 50 1.17 -13.47 -22.66
CA GLU A 50 0.40 -12.29 -23.05
C GLU A 50 -0.21 -11.54 -21.84
N TYR A 51 -0.26 -12.16 -20.64
CA TYR A 51 -0.86 -11.55 -19.44
C TYR A 51 0.16 -10.89 -18.52
N THR A 52 1.46 -11.01 -18.80
CA THR A 52 2.51 -10.40 -17.98
C THR A 52 3.36 -9.46 -18.80
N ALA A 53 3.95 -8.45 -18.16
CA ALA A 53 5.00 -7.66 -18.78
C ALA A 53 5.98 -7.20 -17.70
N THR A 54 7.25 -7.10 -18.07
CA THR A 54 8.29 -6.57 -17.22
C THR A 54 9.04 -5.48 -17.96
N PHE A 55 9.14 -4.31 -17.34
CA PHE A 55 9.92 -3.19 -17.87
C PHE A 55 11.08 -2.89 -16.92
N LEU A 56 12.27 -2.65 -17.45
CA LEU A 56 13.41 -2.14 -16.71
C LEU A 56 13.44 -0.61 -16.85
N SER A 57 13.48 0.10 -15.72
CA SER A 57 13.62 1.55 -15.72
C SER A 57 15.06 1.98 -16.07
N ASN A 58 15.24 3.20 -16.52
CA ASN A 58 16.51 3.92 -16.35
C ASN A 58 16.67 4.37 -14.88
N GLU A 59 17.75 5.10 -14.58
CA GLU A 59 17.94 5.65 -13.24
C GLU A 59 16.87 6.73 -12.95
N ILE A 60 16.00 6.44 -11.98
CA ILE A 60 14.98 7.35 -11.46
C ILE A 60 15.18 7.41 -9.95
N GLU A 61 15.34 8.60 -9.38
CA GLU A 61 15.65 8.78 -7.95
C GLU A 61 16.85 7.93 -7.48
N ARG A 62 17.90 7.87 -8.30
CA ARG A 62 19.12 7.07 -8.05
C ARG A 62 18.88 5.57 -7.92
N ALA A 63 17.76 5.07 -8.45
CA ALA A 63 17.42 3.66 -8.47
C ALA A 63 17.08 3.20 -9.89
N ILE A 64 17.42 1.95 -10.18
CA ILE A 64 17.00 1.24 -11.39
C ILE A 64 16.18 0.03 -10.93
N ALA A 65 15.02 -0.20 -11.52
CA ALA A 65 14.11 -1.24 -11.07
C ALA A 65 13.35 -1.92 -12.21
N TYR A 66 12.94 -3.16 -11.96
CA TYR A 66 11.97 -3.87 -12.76
C TYR A 66 10.55 -3.54 -12.28
N VAL A 67 9.67 -3.16 -13.20
CA VAL A 67 8.23 -2.97 -13.00
C VAL A 67 7.51 -4.19 -13.54
N TRP A 68 6.85 -4.94 -12.67
CA TRP A 68 6.19 -6.21 -13.00
C TRP A 68 4.69 -5.99 -13.12
N LEU A 69 4.12 -6.28 -14.29
CA LEU A 69 2.70 -6.16 -14.57
C LEU A 69 2.06 -7.53 -14.75
N VAL A 70 0.80 -7.63 -14.35
CA VAL A 70 -0.01 -8.84 -14.53
C VAL A 70 -1.47 -8.50 -14.80
N ILE A 71 -2.09 -9.24 -15.70
CA ILE A 71 -3.53 -9.27 -15.93
C ILE A 71 -4.15 -10.37 -15.06
N SER A 72 -5.15 -9.98 -14.27
CA SER A 72 -6.03 -10.87 -13.52
C SER A 72 -7.47 -10.44 -13.79
N ASP A 73 -8.24 -11.29 -14.46
CA ASP A 73 -9.60 -11.01 -14.93
C ASP A 73 -9.68 -9.68 -15.71
N ASN A 74 -10.48 -8.72 -15.24
CA ASN A 74 -10.70 -7.41 -15.84
C ASN A 74 -9.81 -6.31 -15.22
N LEU A 75 -8.64 -6.70 -14.70
CA LEU A 75 -7.67 -5.82 -14.06
C LEU A 75 -6.25 -6.12 -14.53
N LEU A 76 -5.57 -5.11 -15.06
CA LEU A 76 -4.13 -5.07 -15.24
C LEU A 76 -3.52 -4.19 -14.15
N TYR A 77 -2.53 -4.69 -13.43
CA TYR A 77 -1.91 -3.92 -12.35
C TYR A 77 -0.40 -4.16 -12.26
N VAL A 78 0.30 -3.20 -11.63
CA VAL A 78 1.70 -3.38 -11.25
C VAL A 78 1.75 -4.26 -10.00
N ALA A 79 2.14 -5.52 -10.17
CA ALA A 79 2.23 -6.50 -9.09
C ALA A 79 3.37 -6.18 -8.11
N ASN A 80 4.50 -5.69 -8.63
CA ASN A 80 5.63 -5.26 -7.80
C ASN A 80 6.57 -4.32 -8.57
N ILE A 81 7.44 -3.64 -7.84
CA ILE A 81 8.61 -2.94 -8.38
C ILE A 81 9.82 -3.35 -7.55
N THR A 82 10.80 -3.97 -8.20
CA THR A 82 11.97 -4.55 -7.53
C THR A 82 13.26 -3.93 -8.05
N PRO A 83 14.24 -3.61 -7.19
CA PRO A 83 15.50 -3.04 -7.63
C PRO A 83 16.26 -4.01 -8.56
N ASN A 84 17.03 -3.48 -9.51
CA ASN A 84 17.84 -4.29 -10.43
C ASN A 84 19.08 -4.91 -9.77
N LYS A 85 19.42 -4.44 -8.57
CA LYS A 85 20.47 -4.94 -7.70
C LYS A 85 19.85 -5.32 -6.36
N SER A 86 20.55 -6.14 -5.59
CA SER A 86 20.13 -6.52 -4.24
C SER A 86 19.87 -5.29 -3.37
N GLY A 87 18.76 -5.32 -2.61
CA GLY A 87 18.36 -4.21 -1.73
C GLY A 87 16.83 -4.02 -1.73
N GLN A 88 16.39 -2.90 -1.17
CA GLN A 88 14.99 -2.47 -1.18
C GLN A 88 14.90 -1.03 -1.70
N LEU A 89 13.82 -0.72 -2.40
CA LEU A 89 13.51 0.64 -2.82
C LEU A 89 12.90 1.41 -1.64
N THR A 90 13.31 2.65 -1.47
CA THR A 90 12.59 3.58 -0.59
C THR A 90 11.21 3.91 -1.17
N TYR A 91 10.30 4.44 -0.35
CA TYR A 91 8.99 4.93 -0.83
C TYR A 91 9.13 5.94 -1.97
N ASN A 92 10.07 6.88 -1.86
CA ASN A 92 10.28 7.90 -2.88
C ASN A 92 10.74 7.27 -4.20
N GLN A 93 11.70 6.34 -4.14
CA GLN A 93 12.19 5.65 -5.33
C GLN A 93 11.06 4.85 -5.99
N TYR A 94 10.35 4.03 -5.22
CA TYR A 94 9.23 3.25 -5.73
C TYR A 94 8.15 4.14 -6.35
N ASN A 95 7.73 5.18 -5.62
CA ASN A 95 6.64 6.06 -6.03
C ASN A 95 7.02 6.92 -7.24
N SER A 96 8.26 7.38 -7.34
CA SER A 96 8.76 8.09 -8.52
C SER A 96 8.80 7.18 -9.74
N ILE A 97 9.26 5.93 -9.60
CA ILE A 97 9.30 4.96 -10.70
C ILE A 97 7.89 4.65 -11.21
N ILE A 98 6.93 4.31 -10.34
CA ILE A 98 5.57 3.97 -10.79
C ILE A 98 4.81 5.18 -11.34
N SER A 99 5.06 6.38 -10.81
CA SER A 99 4.45 7.61 -11.35
C SER A 99 4.97 7.88 -12.76
N LYS A 100 6.29 7.79 -12.95
CA LYS A 100 6.93 7.97 -14.26
C LYS A 100 6.52 6.89 -15.25
N PHE A 101 6.39 5.64 -14.81
CA PHE A 101 5.88 4.54 -15.62
C PHE A 101 4.44 4.79 -16.07
N CYS A 102 3.57 5.24 -15.16
CA CYS A 102 2.19 5.59 -15.49
C CYS A 102 2.12 6.71 -16.54
N GLU A 103 2.96 7.74 -16.40
CA GLU A 103 3.00 8.88 -17.33
C GLU A 103 3.52 8.51 -18.72
N GLU A 104 4.65 7.79 -18.80
CA GLU A 104 5.33 7.54 -20.08
C GLU A 104 4.84 6.30 -20.81
N VAL A 105 4.50 5.24 -20.07
CA VAL A 105 4.15 3.95 -20.67
C VAL A 105 2.64 3.78 -20.75
N VAL A 106 1.93 4.11 -19.67
CA VAL A 106 0.50 3.78 -19.59
C VAL A 106 -0.39 4.86 -20.22
N LYS A 107 -0.13 6.14 -19.91
CA LYS A 107 -0.96 7.26 -20.40
C LYS A 107 -0.64 7.69 -21.82
N SER A 108 0.55 7.38 -22.34
CA SER A 108 0.92 7.68 -23.72
C SER A 108 0.00 7.00 -24.74
N ASP A 109 -0.64 5.90 -24.35
CA ASP A 109 -1.38 5.00 -25.23
C ASP A 109 -2.79 4.71 -24.73
N THR A 110 -3.51 5.74 -24.31
CA THR A 110 -4.85 5.56 -23.75
C THR A 110 -5.81 5.05 -24.85
N ILE A 111 -6.12 3.75 -24.82
CA ILE A 111 -7.21 3.13 -25.60
C ILE A 111 -8.55 3.64 -25.05
N LYS A 112 -9.55 3.78 -25.92
CA LYS A 112 -10.82 4.46 -25.61
C LYS A 112 -11.66 3.86 -24.48
N ASP A 113 -11.36 2.66 -23.99
CA ASP A 113 -12.25 1.90 -23.09
C ASP A 113 -11.55 1.33 -21.84
N ILE A 114 -10.36 1.83 -21.49
CA ILE A 114 -9.66 1.46 -20.24
C ILE A 114 -9.66 2.58 -19.22
N SER A 115 -9.84 2.24 -17.95
CA SER A 115 -9.79 3.17 -16.81
C SER A 115 -8.48 3.01 -16.05
N ILE A 116 -7.68 4.08 -16.00
CA ILE A 116 -6.36 4.10 -15.33
C ILE A 116 -6.52 4.76 -13.95
N ASN A 117 -6.08 4.06 -12.91
CA ASN A 117 -6.04 4.54 -11.53
C ASN A 117 -4.62 4.43 -10.97
N LEU A 118 -4.01 5.58 -10.68
CA LEU A 118 -2.77 5.67 -9.90
C LEU A 118 -3.12 6.21 -8.51
N SER A 119 -2.85 5.42 -7.46
CA SER A 119 -3.18 5.83 -6.11
C SER A 119 -2.36 7.04 -5.65
N LYS A 120 -2.84 7.72 -4.60
CA LYS A 120 -2.11 8.80 -3.95
C LYS A 120 -0.86 8.28 -3.23
N GLU A 121 0.10 9.18 -3.00
CA GLU A 121 1.37 8.92 -2.32
C GLU A 121 1.25 8.93 -0.80
N ASP A 122 0.56 9.95 -0.31
CA ASP A 122 0.38 10.23 1.11
C ASP A 122 -1.02 9.77 1.50
N PHE A 123 -1.05 8.86 2.47
CA PHE A 123 -2.27 8.49 3.15
C PHE A 123 -2.22 9.09 4.55
N THR A 124 -3.35 9.65 4.93
CA THR A 124 -3.62 10.10 6.30
C THR A 124 -4.02 8.90 7.15
N ILE A 125 -3.97 9.04 8.47
CA ILE A 125 -4.46 8.00 9.37
C ILE A 125 -5.96 7.77 9.17
N GLU A 126 -6.71 8.80 8.76
CA GLU A 126 -8.12 8.71 8.38
C GLU A 126 -8.37 7.75 7.21
N ASP A 127 -7.46 7.69 6.23
CA ASP A 127 -7.65 6.83 5.06
C ASP A 127 -7.58 5.34 5.43
N PHE A 128 -6.94 4.99 6.55
CA PHE A 128 -6.87 3.62 7.06
C PHE A 128 -7.91 3.36 8.17
N ALA A 129 -8.00 4.28 9.12
CA ALA A 129 -8.80 4.09 10.32
C ALA A 129 -10.29 4.42 10.11
N GLY A 130 -10.61 5.22 9.09
CA GLY A 130 -11.88 5.93 8.99
C GLY A 130 -11.89 7.18 9.88
N ALA A 131 -12.75 8.14 9.53
CA ALA A 131 -12.77 9.46 10.18
C ALA A 131 -13.00 9.39 11.70
N ASP A 132 -13.95 8.57 12.16
CA ASP A 132 -14.30 8.47 13.58
C ASP A 132 -13.16 7.86 14.40
N THR A 133 -12.61 6.73 13.94
CA THR A 133 -11.49 6.06 14.62
C THR A 133 -10.24 6.95 14.65
N ALA A 134 -9.92 7.60 13.54
CA ALA A 134 -8.81 8.55 13.47
C ALA A 134 -8.99 9.73 14.43
N LEU A 135 -10.21 10.27 14.55
CA LEU A 135 -10.50 11.34 15.52
C LEU A 135 -10.27 10.87 16.96
N LYS A 136 -10.74 9.67 17.33
CA LYS A 136 -10.51 9.11 18.67
C LYS A 136 -9.03 8.87 18.94
N LEU A 137 -8.30 8.35 17.95
CA LEU A 137 -6.85 8.14 18.04
C LEU A 137 -6.11 9.46 18.27
N LYS A 138 -6.41 10.49 17.48
CA LYS A 138 -5.80 11.83 17.62
C LYS A 138 -6.12 12.45 18.98
N ASN A 139 -7.34 12.28 19.48
CA ASN A 139 -7.72 12.75 20.81
C ASN A 139 -6.92 12.04 21.92
N TRP A 140 -6.69 10.74 21.81
CA TRP A 140 -5.85 10.00 22.74
C TRP A 140 -4.39 10.48 22.68
N ILE A 141 -3.78 10.52 21.50
CA ILE A 141 -2.38 10.95 21.31
C ILE A 141 -2.12 12.35 21.86
N ASN A 142 -3.02 13.31 21.57
CA ASN A 142 -2.81 14.71 21.95
C ASN A 142 -3.06 14.98 23.44
N SER A 143 -3.76 14.08 24.14
CA SER A 143 -4.19 14.32 25.52
C SER A 143 -3.56 13.36 26.54
N ALA A 144 -3.07 12.20 26.09
CA ALA A 144 -2.55 11.17 26.97
C ALA A 144 -1.08 11.39 27.28
N ASN A 145 -0.69 11.05 28.51
CA ASN A 145 0.72 10.93 28.80
C ASN A 145 1.24 9.58 28.28
N LEU A 146 1.81 9.60 27.07
CA LEU A 146 2.28 8.40 26.38
C LEU A 146 3.36 7.64 27.19
N SER A 147 4.16 8.31 28.03
CA SER A 147 5.16 7.63 28.88
C SER A 147 4.56 6.69 29.92
N THR A 148 3.34 6.98 30.38
CA THR A 148 2.60 6.19 31.36
C THR A 148 1.46 5.39 30.74
N LEU A 149 1.22 5.56 29.42
CA LEU A 149 0.16 4.93 28.65
C LEU A 149 -1.19 4.98 29.38
N ASN A 150 -1.86 3.85 29.46
CA ASN A 150 -3.24 3.71 29.91
C ASN A 150 -3.34 3.47 31.42
N THR A 151 -2.31 3.83 32.19
CA THR A 151 -2.34 3.70 33.66
C THR A 151 -3.17 4.79 34.33
N ASN A 152 -3.27 5.97 33.72
CA ASN A 152 -4.18 7.02 34.18
C ASN A 152 -5.61 6.72 33.72
N HIS A 153 -6.60 6.88 34.60
CA HIS A 153 -8.01 6.60 34.30
C HIS A 153 -8.54 7.36 33.07
N TYR A 154 -8.14 8.61 32.87
CA TYR A 154 -8.58 9.40 31.71
C TYR A 154 -7.89 8.97 30.41
N ASP A 155 -6.63 8.54 30.49
CA ASP A 155 -5.88 8.02 29.34
C ASP A 155 -6.43 6.66 28.92
N PHE A 156 -6.70 5.78 29.88
CA PHE A 156 -7.38 4.51 29.67
C PHE A 156 -8.74 4.71 29.00
N LYS A 157 -9.55 5.66 29.46
CA LYS A 157 -10.87 5.92 28.86
C LYS A 157 -10.76 6.38 27.40
N ARG A 158 -9.84 7.29 27.09
CA ARG A 158 -9.59 7.75 25.71
C ARG A 158 -9.07 6.62 24.83
N TRP A 159 -8.23 5.75 25.38
CA TRP A 159 -7.75 4.55 24.69
C TRP A 159 -8.89 3.59 24.38
N CYS A 160 -9.72 3.26 25.37
CA CYS A 160 -10.91 2.43 25.17
C CYS A 160 -11.83 3.00 24.10
N ASP A 161 -12.08 4.33 24.11
CA ASP A 161 -12.89 4.98 23.08
C ASP A 161 -12.29 4.77 21.68
N PHE A 162 -10.97 4.87 21.52
CA PHE A 162 -10.27 4.56 20.27
C PHE A 162 -10.41 3.09 19.87
N ILE A 163 -10.10 2.16 20.76
CA ILE A 163 -10.16 0.71 20.48
C ILE A 163 -11.58 0.28 20.13
N PHE A 164 -12.58 0.68 20.92
CA PHE A 164 -13.99 0.32 20.68
C PHE A 164 -14.48 0.88 19.35
N THR A 165 -14.13 2.13 19.03
CA THR A 165 -14.50 2.73 17.74
C THR A 165 -13.81 1.99 16.59
N SER A 166 -12.52 1.67 16.71
CA SER A 166 -11.77 0.90 15.70
C SER A 166 -12.44 -0.45 15.42
N HIS A 167 -12.80 -1.18 16.48
CA HIS A 167 -13.47 -2.48 16.38
C HIS A 167 -14.87 -2.39 15.77
N LEU A 168 -15.72 -1.50 16.30
CA LEU A 168 -17.12 -1.36 15.86
C LEU A 168 -17.23 -0.88 14.41
N THR A 169 -16.32 -0.01 13.97
CA THR A 169 -16.30 0.52 12.60
C THR A 169 -15.59 -0.41 11.62
N LYS A 170 -15.00 -1.53 12.08
CA LYS A 170 -14.16 -2.43 11.29
C LYS A 170 -13.06 -1.68 10.55
N SER A 171 -12.41 -0.77 11.28
CA SER A 171 -11.24 -0.01 10.84
C SER A 171 -10.24 -0.90 10.10
N GLN A 172 -9.68 -0.39 9.00
CA GLN A 172 -8.64 -1.08 8.23
C GLN A 172 -7.23 -0.75 8.73
N LEU A 173 -7.13 0.00 9.83
CA LEU A 173 -5.86 0.35 10.46
C LEU A 173 -5.16 -0.89 11.02
N THR A 174 -4.13 -1.33 10.31
CA THR A 174 -3.26 -2.42 10.77
C THR A 174 -2.25 -1.91 11.79
N SER A 175 -1.67 -2.83 12.55
CA SER A 175 -0.64 -2.54 13.55
C SER A 175 0.61 -1.94 12.93
N SER A 176 1.04 -2.43 11.76
CA SER A 176 2.17 -1.86 11.01
C SER A 176 1.87 -0.45 10.50
N GLN A 177 0.63 -0.17 10.10
CA GLN A 177 0.22 1.19 9.74
C GLN A 177 0.18 2.10 10.98
N PHE A 178 -0.29 1.57 12.11
CA PHE A 178 -0.35 2.32 13.36
C PHE A 178 1.04 2.65 13.92
N GLU A 179 1.95 1.67 13.93
CA GLU A 179 3.37 1.85 14.26
C GLU A 179 3.99 2.96 13.41
N LYS A 180 3.80 2.85 12.09
CA LYS A 180 4.30 3.84 11.15
C LYS A 180 3.73 5.23 11.40
N PHE A 181 2.44 5.34 11.73
CA PHE A 181 1.82 6.60 12.10
C PHE A 181 2.46 7.22 13.35
N LEU A 182 2.71 6.41 14.39
CA LEU A 182 3.35 6.88 15.62
C LEU A 182 4.76 7.44 15.34
N ILE A 183 5.53 6.77 14.48
CA ILE A 183 6.90 7.20 14.14
C ILE A 183 6.88 8.41 13.20
N GLU A 184 6.14 8.34 12.09
CA GLU A 184 6.22 9.33 11.01
C GLU A 184 5.41 10.58 11.28
N ASP A 185 4.21 10.47 11.85
CA ASP A 185 3.28 11.58 11.99
C ASP A 185 3.28 12.13 13.43
N VAL A 186 3.34 11.26 14.44
CA VAL A 186 3.41 11.66 15.86
C VAL A 186 4.84 11.99 16.31
N LYS A 187 5.86 11.55 15.56
CA LYS A 187 7.29 11.74 15.87
C LYS A 187 7.72 11.05 17.18
N LEU A 188 7.10 9.91 17.49
CA LEU A 188 7.47 9.08 18.62
C LEU A 188 8.63 8.16 18.22
N TYR A 189 9.85 8.54 18.61
CA TYR A 189 11.09 7.82 18.24
C TYR A 189 11.57 6.81 19.30
N ASP A 190 10.84 6.68 20.41
CA ASP A 190 11.10 5.66 21.43
C ASP A 190 10.53 4.32 20.94
N GLU A 191 11.40 3.47 20.37
CA GLU A 191 11.03 2.20 19.75
C GLU A 191 10.35 1.24 20.73
N ASP A 192 10.82 1.18 21.98
CA ASP A 192 10.23 0.33 23.02
C ASP A 192 8.81 0.80 23.36
N LEU A 193 8.62 2.11 23.48
CA LEU A 193 7.31 2.68 23.75
C LEU A 193 6.35 2.49 22.57
N VAL A 194 6.81 2.71 21.34
CA VAL A 194 6.03 2.46 20.12
C VAL A 194 5.59 1.00 20.05
N SER A 195 6.53 0.07 20.22
CA SER A 195 6.26 -1.37 20.21
C SER A 195 5.22 -1.75 21.26
N LYS A 196 5.35 -1.20 22.48
CA LYS A 196 4.37 -1.42 23.54
C LYS A 196 2.97 -0.91 23.18
N ILE A 197 2.84 0.29 22.62
CA ILE A 197 1.55 0.86 22.19
C ILE A 197 0.90 -0.02 21.13
N VAL A 198 1.69 -0.47 20.15
CA VAL A 198 1.21 -1.28 19.03
C VAL A 198 0.74 -2.66 19.52
N GLN A 199 1.49 -3.28 20.43
CA GLN A 199 1.08 -4.54 21.06
C GLN A 199 -0.20 -4.39 21.89
N GLU A 200 -0.34 -3.30 22.66
CA GLU A 200 -1.58 -3.02 23.39
C GLU A 200 -2.78 -2.85 22.44
N TYR A 201 -2.57 -2.23 21.28
CA TYR A 201 -3.60 -2.07 20.24
C TYR A 201 -4.05 -3.40 19.67
N GLU A 202 -3.09 -4.22 19.19
CA GLU A 202 -3.36 -5.56 18.66
C GLU A 202 -4.11 -6.43 19.66
N TYR A 203 -3.56 -6.52 20.87
CA TYR A 203 -4.11 -7.34 21.94
C TYR A 203 -5.54 -6.92 22.31
N SER A 204 -5.79 -5.61 22.42
CA SER A 204 -7.12 -5.09 22.75
C SER A 204 -8.15 -5.41 21.67
N LEU A 205 -7.79 -5.33 20.39
CA LEU A 205 -8.68 -5.71 19.29
C LEU A 205 -8.96 -7.21 19.26
N ASP A 206 -7.95 -8.04 19.51
CA ASP A 206 -8.13 -9.49 19.54
C ASP A 206 -9.03 -9.95 20.69
N ILE A 207 -8.94 -9.30 21.86
CA ILE A 207 -9.91 -9.51 22.96
C ILE A 207 -11.33 -9.21 22.49
N LEU A 208 -11.57 -8.10 21.79
CA LEU A 208 -12.92 -7.72 21.36
C LEU A 208 -13.48 -8.64 20.28
N LYS A 209 -12.63 -9.08 19.34
CA LYS A 209 -13.00 -10.11 18.36
C LYS A 209 -13.39 -11.41 19.06
N GLU A 210 -12.63 -11.82 20.08
CA GLU A 210 -12.94 -13.02 20.84
C GLU A 210 -14.24 -12.83 21.63
N TYR A 211 -14.42 -11.69 22.30
CA TYR A 211 -15.64 -11.35 23.03
C TYR A 211 -16.90 -11.44 22.15
N ASP A 212 -16.85 -10.91 20.92
CA ASP A 212 -17.98 -10.97 19.99
C ASP A 212 -18.37 -12.40 19.60
N LYS A 213 -17.41 -13.34 19.53
CA LYS A 213 -17.71 -14.76 19.30
C LYS A 213 -18.49 -15.38 20.45
N HIS A 214 -18.24 -14.93 21.68
CA HIS A 214 -18.93 -15.41 22.89
C HIS A 214 -20.23 -14.65 23.19
N ARG A 215 -20.46 -13.49 22.56
CA ARG A 215 -21.68 -12.69 22.72
C ARG A 215 -22.87 -13.20 21.88
N GLY A 216 -22.62 -14.19 21.01
CA GLY A 216 -23.61 -14.81 20.11
C GLY A 216 -24.34 -16.05 20.66
N PHE A 217 -24.58 -16.14 21.98
CA PHE A 217 -25.47 -17.13 22.61
C PHE A 217 -26.60 -16.44 23.37
#